data_AF-J5SKH9-F1
#
_entry.id   AF-J5SKH9-F1
#
_cell.length_a   1.000
_cell.length_b   1.000
_cell.length_c   1.000
_cell.angle_alpha   90.00
_cell.angle_beta   90.00
_cell.angle_gamma   90.00
#
_symmetry.space_group_name_H-M   'P 1'
#
loop_
_entity.id
_entity.type
_entity.pdbx_description
1 polymer ?
#
loop_
_entity_poly.entity_id
_entity_poly.type
_entity_poly.pdbx_seq_one_letter_code
_entity_poly.pdbx_strand_id
1 'polypeptide(L)'
;MSVIRKATPLYRVAVAGPSRLAMSASVARPLTPSTPASYRRPFSPAQQPNLLRTLTSTPPAKRFTRNVWAANPIVEYDEIKPLTQQPTDDILIVDVREPDEVALGTLPSAVNLPLSRLPEALDEDFEPGRFKKEFAFKKPAAGQKIIFFCRSGKRSATAAEIAGMHGYANVRNYVGSWLEWSEKEGIPNLLAA
;
A
#
# COMPACT_ATOMS: atom_id res chain seq x y z
N MET A 1 19.95 20.40 50.75
CA MET A 1 20.56 21.30 49.75
C MET A 1 21.01 20.44 48.57
N SER A 2 20.76 20.65 47.29
CA SER A 2 20.07 21.72 46.54
C SER A 2 19.52 21.07 45.26
N VAL A 3 18.28 21.44 44.91
CA VAL A 3 17.61 21.08 43.65
C VAL A 3 18.06 22.08 42.59
N ILE A 4 18.66 21.64 41.50
CA ILE A 4 19.03 22.50 40.36
C ILE A 4 18.03 22.27 39.23
N ARG A 5 17.08 23.22 39.08
CA ARG A 5 16.19 23.33 37.92
C ARG A 5 16.92 24.11 36.82
N LYS A 6 17.02 23.56 35.62
CA LYS A 6 17.49 24.30 34.42
C LYS A 6 16.30 24.68 33.55
N ALA A 7 16.26 25.97 33.19
CA ALA A 7 15.18 26.66 32.51
C ALA A 7 15.13 26.36 31.00
N THR A 8 13.91 26.35 30.45
CA THR A 8 13.60 26.33 29.01
C THR A 8 13.49 27.76 28.47
N PRO A 9 13.99 28.08 27.26
CA PRO A 9 13.67 29.34 26.61
C PRO A 9 12.44 29.18 25.71
N LEU A 10 11.45 30.05 25.96
CA LEU A 10 10.28 30.30 25.12
C LEU A 10 10.69 31.19 23.93
N TYR A 11 10.49 30.72 22.70
CA TYR A 11 10.57 31.58 21.52
C TYR A 11 9.17 31.94 21.01
N ARG A 12 8.94 33.25 20.95
CA ARG A 12 7.67 33.91 20.67
C ARG A 12 7.59 34.31 19.19
N VAL A 13 6.53 33.84 18.54
CA VAL A 13 5.65 34.45 17.53
C VAL A 13 6.21 35.59 16.65
N ALA A 14 6.11 35.41 15.32
CA ALA A 14 5.91 36.51 14.37
C ALA A 14 4.79 36.13 13.39
N VAL A 15 3.67 36.85 13.47
CA VAL A 15 2.56 36.84 12.50
C VAL A 15 2.76 38.05 11.60
N ALA A 16 2.95 37.85 10.29
CA ALA A 16 2.98 38.91 9.30
C ALA A 16 1.67 38.90 8.50
N GLY A 17 0.90 39.97 8.64
CA GLY A 17 -0.32 40.26 7.88
C GLY A 17 -0.03 40.95 6.54
N PRO A 18 -1.09 41.42 5.84
CA PRO A 18 -1.25 41.26 4.40
C PRO A 18 -0.78 42.46 3.57
N SER A 19 -0.53 42.25 2.27
CA SER A 19 -0.38 43.32 1.29
C SER A 19 -1.40 43.16 0.15
N ARG A 20 -2.24 44.18 0.01
CA ARG A 20 -3.19 44.44 -1.08
C ARG A 20 -2.47 45.04 -2.29
N LEU A 21 -3.11 44.91 -3.48
CA LEU A 21 -3.23 45.84 -4.63
C LEU A 21 -3.26 45.01 -5.92
N ALA A 22 -4.42 44.71 -6.53
CA ALA A 22 -5.22 45.55 -7.43
C ALA A 22 -4.46 46.00 -8.70
N MET A 23 -4.93 45.58 -9.88
CA MET A 23 -4.99 46.39 -11.12
C MET A 23 -5.76 45.62 -12.22
N SER A 24 -6.84 46.24 -12.67
CA SER A 24 -7.68 45.87 -13.81
C SER A 24 -6.97 46.04 -15.15
N ALA A 25 -7.43 45.33 -16.19
CA ALA A 25 -7.61 45.92 -17.52
C ALA A 25 -8.47 45.01 -18.41
N SER A 26 -9.66 45.52 -18.74
CA SER A 26 -10.53 45.05 -19.81
C SER A 26 -9.88 45.34 -21.18
N VAL A 27 -9.97 44.39 -22.12
CA VAL A 27 -10.12 44.73 -23.54
C VAL A 27 -11.06 43.71 -24.19
N ALA A 28 -12.19 44.22 -24.68
CA ALA A 28 -13.16 43.53 -25.51
C ALA A 28 -12.88 43.78 -27.00
N ARG A 29 -13.44 42.90 -27.86
CA ARG A 29 -13.92 43.07 -29.26
C ARG A 29 -13.43 41.93 -30.18
N PRO A 30 -14.07 41.68 -31.33
CA PRO A 30 -15.50 41.66 -31.64
C PRO A 30 -15.92 40.37 -32.41
N LEU A 31 -17.22 40.26 -32.70
CA LEU A 31 -17.87 39.15 -33.42
C LEU A 31 -17.93 39.34 -34.95
N THR A 32 -18.10 38.21 -35.66
CA THR A 32 -18.76 37.96 -36.98
C THR A 32 -17.93 38.09 -38.28
N PRO A 33 -18.38 37.57 -39.46
CA PRO A 33 -19.34 36.48 -39.79
C PRO A 33 -18.92 35.50 -40.95
N SER A 34 -19.75 34.46 -41.20
CA SER A 34 -20.16 33.85 -42.52
C SER A 34 -19.11 33.10 -43.37
N THR A 35 -19.33 31.99 -44.10
CA THR A 35 -20.47 31.15 -44.57
C THR A 35 -19.87 29.79 -45.09
N PRO A 36 -20.67 28.78 -45.52
CA PRO A 36 -20.23 27.38 -45.60
C PRO A 36 -19.63 26.99 -46.97
N ALA A 37 -18.71 26.02 -46.96
CA ALA A 37 -18.31 25.29 -48.16
C ALA A 37 -18.64 23.81 -48.00
N SER A 38 -19.82 23.43 -48.48
CA SER A 38 -20.24 22.05 -48.68
C SER A 38 -19.40 21.42 -49.80
N TYR A 39 -18.27 20.80 -49.46
CA TYR A 39 -17.52 20.01 -50.43
C TYR A 39 -18.06 18.58 -50.48
N ARG A 40 -18.97 18.35 -51.41
CA ARG A 40 -19.52 17.04 -51.77
C ARG A 40 -18.39 16.20 -52.37
N ARG A 41 -17.85 15.26 -51.59
CA ARG A 41 -16.90 14.27 -52.12
C ARG A 41 -17.63 13.30 -53.07
N PRO A 42 -17.13 13.05 -54.29
CA PRO A 42 -17.65 11.99 -55.12
C PRO A 42 -17.24 10.63 -54.54
N PHE A 43 -18.20 9.70 -54.51
CA PHE A 43 -17.98 8.28 -54.32
C PHE A 43 -17.06 7.75 -55.44
N SER A 44 -15.90 7.20 -55.07
CA SER A 44 -15.12 6.33 -55.96
C SER A 44 -15.42 4.87 -55.61
N PRO A 45 -15.87 4.03 -56.55
CA PRO A 45 -16.01 2.61 -56.33
C PRO A 45 -14.70 1.88 -56.62
N ALA A 46 -14.41 0.90 -55.75
CA ALA A 46 -13.66 -0.32 -55.99
C ALA A 46 -12.23 -0.24 -56.54
N GLN A 47 -11.26 -0.64 -55.70
CA GLN A 47 -10.30 -1.68 -56.07
C GLN A 47 -9.61 -2.25 -54.83
N GLN A 48 -9.89 -3.51 -54.53
CA GLN A 48 -9.09 -4.30 -53.59
C GLN A 48 -7.89 -4.89 -54.34
N PRO A 49 -6.65 -4.66 -53.90
CA PRO A 49 -5.57 -5.57 -54.22
C PRO A 49 -5.40 -6.62 -53.12
N ASN A 50 -5.70 -7.87 -53.48
CA ASN A 50 -5.14 -9.07 -52.85
C ASN A 50 -3.62 -8.96 -52.83
N LEU A 51 -2.95 -8.90 -51.67
CA LEU A 51 -1.55 -9.34 -51.55
C LEU A 51 -1.19 -9.79 -50.12
N LEU A 52 -0.91 -11.09 -50.01
CA LEU A 52 0.06 -11.76 -49.12
C LEU A 52 -0.11 -11.63 -47.60
N ARG A 53 -0.69 -12.69 -47.01
CA ARG A 53 -0.69 -13.00 -45.58
C ARG A 53 0.75 -13.15 -45.05
N THR A 54 1.35 -12.07 -44.60
CA THR A 54 2.54 -12.11 -43.75
C THR A 54 2.17 -12.84 -42.45
N LEU A 55 2.79 -13.99 -42.21
CA LEU A 55 2.74 -14.70 -40.93
C LEU A 55 3.44 -13.83 -39.89
N THR A 56 2.69 -12.92 -39.25
CA THR A 56 3.14 -12.27 -38.03
C THR A 56 3.27 -13.37 -36.99
N SER A 57 4.51 -13.69 -36.62
CA SER A 57 4.81 -14.54 -35.47
C SER A 57 4.18 -13.88 -34.24
N THR A 58 3.06 -14.41 -33.77
CA THR A 58 2.48 -14.03 -32.48
C THR A 58 3.58 -14.20 -31.43
N PRO A 59 3.96 -13.15 -30.68
CA PRO A 59 4.88 -13.33 -29.56
C PRO A 59 4.25 -14.34 -28.59
N PRO A 60 5.03 -15.30 -28.04
CA PRO A 60 4.49 -16.28 -27.11
C PRO A 60 3.84 -15.53 -25.96
N ALA A 61 2.55 -15.81 -25.71
CA ALA A 61 1.85 -15.28 -24.55
C ALA A 61 2.72 -15.53 -23.31
N LYS A 62 3.05 -14.45 -22.57
CA LYS A 62 3.79 -14.55 -21.31
C LYS A 62 3.12 -15.63 -20.46
N ARG A 63 3.81 -16.75 -20.29
CA ARG A 63 3.36 -17.88 -19.49
C ARG A 63 3.21 -17.35 -18.07
N PHE A 64 1.98 -17.07 -17.64
CA PHE A 64 1.67 -16.73 -16.25
C PHE A 64 2.08 -17.94 -15.41
N THR A 65 3.29 -17.93 -14.86
CA THR A 65 3.68 -18.85 -13.81
C THR A 65 2.73 -18.57 -12.66
N ARG A 66 1.82 -19.52 -12.34
CA ARG A 66 0.99 -19.40 -11.15
C ARG A 66 1.93 -19.20 -9.98
N ASN A 67 1.77 -18.09 -9.30
CA ASN A 67 2.49 -17.80 -8.09
C ASN A 67 2.08 -18.83 -7.02
N VAL A 68 2.95 -19.82 -6.79
CA VAL A 68 2.68 -20.94 -5.87
C VAL A 68 2.48 -20.45 -4.44
N TRP A 69 3.14 -19.35 -4.06
CA TRP A 69 3.01 -18.75 -2.74
C TRP A 69 1.60 -18.19 -2.49
N ALA A 70 1.10 -17.38 -3.43
CA ALA A 70 -0.23 -16.79 -3.33
C ALA A 70 -1.37 -17.80 -3.56
N ALA A 71 -1.07 -19.01 -4.03
CA ALA A 71 -2.08 -20.05 -4.27
C ALA A 71 -2.72 -20.55 -2.97
N ASN A 72 -2.00 -20.50 -1.85
CA ASN A 72 -2.49 -20.90 -0.53
C ASN A 72 -2.58 -19.66 0.38
N PRO A 73 -3.67 -18.88 0.34
CA PRO A 73 -3.75 -17.61 1.05
C PRO A 73 -3.80 -17.76 2.58
N ILE A 74 -4.10 -18.94 3.11
CA ILE A 74 -4.17 -19.22 4.54
C ILE A 74 -2.84 -19.82 5.01
N VAL A 75 -2.36 -19.36 6.17
CA VAL A 75 -1.21 -19.91 6.90
C VAL A 75 -1.75 -20.54 8.18
N GLU A 76 -1.24 -21.71 8.53
CA GLU A 76 -1.57 -22.43 9.76
C GLU A 76 -0.46 -22.25 10.82
N TYR A 77 -0.75 -22.53 12.09
CA TYR A 77 0.21 -22.38 13.18
C TYR A 77 1.53 -23.16 12.96
N ASP A 78 1.42 -24.42 12.51
CA ASP A 78 2.59 -25.28 12.30
C ASP A 78 3.51 -24.76 11.19
N GLU A 79 2.96 -23.98 10.25
CA GLU A 79 3.73 -23.35 9.18
C GLU A 79 4.39 -22.04 9.64
N ILE A 80 3.71 -21.21 10.42
CA ILE A 80 4.25 -19.90 10.84
C ILE A 80 5.27 -20.01 11.97
N LYS A 81 5.15 -20.98 12.86
CA LYS A 81 6.06 -21.17 14.01
C LYS A 81 7.55 -21.26 13.64
N PRO A 82 7.99 -22.06 12.65
CA PRO A 82 9.39 -22.05 12.24
C PRO A 82 9.81 -20.71 11.62
N LEU A 83 8.91 -20.01 10.93
CA LEU A 83 9.20 -18.71 10.31
C LEU A 83 9.43 -17.60 11.35
N THR A 84 8.74 -17.65 12.49
CA THR A 84 8.96 -16.68 13.58
C THR A 84 10.28 -16.94 14.32
N GLN A 85 10.73 -18.19 14.39
CA GLN A 85 11.97 -18.59 15.07
C GLN A 85 13.21 -18.36 14.21
N GLN A 86 13.06 -18.48 12.88
CA GLN A 86 14.13 -18.31 11.91
C GLN A 86 13.71 -17.27 10.87
N PRO A 87 13.74 -15.97 11.22
CA PRO A 87 13.34 -14.93 10.30
C PRO A 87 14.27 -14.90 9.08
N THR A 88 13.67 -14.68 7.92
CA THR A 88 14.37 -14.52 6.64
C THR A 88 14.00 -13.17 6.04
N ASP A 89 14.92 -12.54 5.30
CA ASP A 89 14.63 -11.25 4.65
C ASP A 89 13.55 -11.37 3.55
N ASP A 90 13.29 -12.59 3.07
CA ASP A 90 12.32 -12.87 2.01
C ASP A 90 10.86 -12.83 2.50
N ILE A 91 10.62 -13.15 3.77
CA ILE A 91 9.28 -13.27 4.36
C ILE A 91 9.11 -12.25 5.48
N LEU A 92 8.13 -11.36 5.31
CA LEU A 92 7.75 -10.38 6.31
C LEU A 92 6.49 -10.82 7.05
N ILE A 93 6.57 -10.92 8.38
CA ILE A 93 5.42 -11.20 9.23
C ILE A 93 4.94 -9.89 9.84
N VAL A 94 3.68 -9.53 9.59
CA VAL A 94 3.12 -8.21 9.92
C VAL A 94 1.92 -8.35 10.85
N ASP A 95 2.06 -7.77 12.05
CA ASP A 95 0.99 -7.59 13.01
C ASP A 95 0.20 -6.33 12.68
N VAL A 96 -1.07 -6.49 12.30
CA VAL A 96 -1.93 -5.35 11.94
C VAL A 96 -2.80 -4.83 13.09
N ARG A 97 -2.50 -5.26 14.32
CA ARG A 97 -3.13 -4.71 15.53
C ARG A 97 -2.64 -3.30 15.82
N GLU A 98 -3.35 -2.62 16.71
CA GLU A 98 -2.92 -1.29 17.18
C GLU A 98 -1.70 -1.44 18.12
N PRO A 99 -0.81 -0.42 18.20
CA PRO A 99 0.44 -0.54 18.95
C PRO A 99 0.26 -0.90 20.44
N ASP A 100 -0.83 -0.45 21.06
CA ASP A 100 -1.14 -0.75 22.46
C ASP A 100 -1.40 -2.24 22.69
N GLU A 101 -2.02 -2.94 21.72
CA GLU A 101 -2.21 -4.39 21.78
C GLU A 101 -0.90 -5.14 21.58
N VAL A 102 -0.03 -4.63 20.70
CA VAL A 102 1.28 -5.21 20.37
C VAL A 102 2.25 -5.07 21.54
N ALA A 103 2.17 -3.98 22.30
CA ALA A 103 2.98 -3.74 23.49
C ALA A 103 2.78 -4.82 24.58
N LEU A 104 1.63 -5.50 24.59
CA LEU A 104 1.33 -6.60 25.52
C LEU A 104 1.90 -7.95 25.05
N GLY A 105 2.36 -8.03 23.81
CA GLY A 105 2.92 -9.25 23.22
C GLY A 105 2.54 -9.38 21.74
N THR A 106 3.46 -9.96 20.98
CA THR A 106 3.28 -10.25 19.54
C THR A 106 4.10 -11.48 19.15
N LEU A 107 3.94 -11.95 17.91
CA LEU A 107 4.72 -13.07 17.38
C LEU A 107 6.21 -12.69 17.33
N PRO A 108 7.14 -13.63 17.61
CA PRO A 108 8.57 -13.38 17.43
C PRO A 108 8.87 -12.97 15.98
N SER A 109 9.82 -12.05 15.80
CA SER A 109 10.22 -11.45 14.52
C SER A 109 9.15 -10.65 13.75
N ALA A 110 7.92 -10.55 14.26
CA ALA A 110 6.88 -9.76 13.63
C ALA A 110 7.15 -8.26 13.75
N VAL A 111 6.77 -7.51 12.71
CA VAL A 111 6.74 -6.05 12.72
C VAL A 111 5.31 -5.56 12.84
N ASN A 112 5.09 -4.38 13.42
CA ASN A 112 3.75 -3.81 13.54
C ASN A 112 3.48 -2.79 12.44
N LEU A 113 2.38 -2.98 11.71
CA LEU A 113 1.80 -2.02 10.78
C LEU A 113 0.28 -1.99 11.01
N PRO A 114 -0.22 -1.08 11.86
CA PRO A 114 -1.64 -1.04 12.23
C PRO A 114 -2.55 -0.93 11.01
N LEU A 115 -3.66 -1.68 11.01
CA LEU A 115 -4.62 -1.67 9.89
C LEU A 115 -5.11 -0.25 9.57
N SER A 116 -5.26 0.62 10.58
CA SER A 116 -5.65 2.02 10.43
C SER A 116 -4.68 2.86 9.58
N ARG A 117 -3.40 2.47 9.53
CA ARG A 117 -2.35 3.14 8.77
C ARG A 117 -1.95 2.41 7.49
N LEU A 118 -2.32 1.14 7.37
CA LEU A 118 -1.89 0.25 6.29
C LEU A 118 -2.22 0.77 4.87
N PRO A 119 -3.43 1.31 4.58
CA PRO A 119 -3.72 1.87 3.24
C PRO A 119 -2.79 3.02 2.84
N GLU A 120 -2.54 3.97 3.75
CA GLU A 120 -1.63 5.11 3.50
C GLU A 120 -0.19 4.61 3.35
N ALA A 121 0.24 3.68 4.21
CA ALA A 121 1.62 3.23 4.27
C ALA A 121 2.04 2.36 3.07
N LEU A 122 1.10 1.59 2.50
CA LEU A 122 1.35 0.73 1.33
C LEU A 122 1.18 1.45 0.00
N ASP A 123 0.67 2.68 -0.01
CA ASP A 123 0.50 3.49 -1.20
C ASP A 123 1.83 3.71 -1.95
N GLU A 124 1.78 3.80 -3.28
CA GLU A 124 2.96 3.95 -4.12
C GLU A 124 3.68 5.28 -3.82
N ASP A 125 2.92 6.34 -3.54
CA ASP A 125 3.44 7.68 -3.26
C ASP A 125 4.06 7.81 -1.85
N PHE A 126 3.87 6.81 -0.99
CA PHE A 126 4.41 6.84 0.36
C PHE A 126 5.93 6.62 0.36
N GLU A 127 6.69 7.66 0.68
CA GLU A 127 8.15 7.65 0.63
C GLU A 127 8.75 6.54 1.54
N PRO A 128 9.65 5.67 1.02
CA PRO A 128 10.27 4.61 1.81
C PRO A 128 11.08 5.11 3.04
N GLY A 129 11.67 6.30 2.96
CA GLY A 129 12.40 6.92 4.06
C GLY A 129 11.48 7.29 5.22
N ARG A 130 10.34 7.92 4.90
CA ARG A 130 9.25 8.20 5.86
C ARG A 130 8.71 6.91 6.47
N PHE A 131 8.49 5.87 5.66
CA PHE A 131 7.98 4.57 6.14
C PHE A 131 8.88 3.97 7.21
N LYS A 132 10.19 3.93 6.94
CA LYS A 132 11.15 3.38 7.89
C LYS A 132 11.21 4.17 9.19
N LYS A 133 11.02 5.49 9.12
CA LYS A 133 11.00 6.36 10.30
C LYS A 133 9.74 6.17 11.15
N GLU A 134 8.57 5.98 10.53
CA GLU A 134 7.30 5.84 11.24
C GLU A 134 7.10 4.42 11.81
N PHE A 135 7.38 3.38 11.03
CA PHE A 135 7.08 1.99 11.42
C PHE A 135 8.30 1.20 11.91
N ALA A 136 9.49 1.79 11.88
CA ALA A 136 10.75 1.18 12.31
C ALA A 136 11.21 -0.07 11.52
N PHE A 137 10.63 -0.33 10.33
CA PHE A 137 11.09 -1.37 9.40
C PHE A 137 11.09 -0.89 7.95
N LYS A 138 11.74 -1.63 7.05
CA LYS A 138 11.84 -1.25 5.63
C LYS A 138 10.49 -1.44 4.93
N LYS A 139 10.05 -0.47 4.12
CA LYS A 139 8.87 -0.61 3.27
C LYS A 139 8.98 -1.88 2.41
N PRO A 140 7.99 -2.78 2.44
CA PRO A 140 8.06 -4.02 1.69
C PRO A 140 8.08 -3.75 0.18
N ALA A 141 8.78 -4.58 -0.57
CA ALA A 141 8.68 -4.54 -2.02
C ALA A 141 7.37 -5.22 -2.48
N ALA A 142 6.80 -4.80 -3.62
CA ALA A 142 5.57 -5.38 -4.16
C ALA A 142 5.65 -6.92 -4.40
N GLY A 143 6.86 -7.42 -4.65
CA GLY A 143 7.15 -8.85 -4.81
C GLY A 143 7.57 -9.59 -3.53
N GLN A 144 7.70 -8.92 -2.39
CA GLN A 144 8.11 -9.57 -1.13
C GLN A 144 6.96 -10.42 -0.57
N LYS A 145 7.29 -11.54 0.08
CA LYS A 145 6.28 -12.39 0.73
C LYS A 145 5.85 -11.76 2.04
N ILE A 146 4.55 -11.59 2.24
CA ILE A 146 3.98 -10.97 3.43
C ILE A 146 2.96 -11.92 4.06
N ILE A 147 3.07 -12.11 5.36
CA ILE A 147 2.08 -12.84 6.16
C ILE A 147 1.47 -11.86 7.15
N PHE A 148 0.17 -11.60 7.02
CA PHE A 148 -0.58 -10.76 7.95
C PHE A 148 -1.20 -11.60 9.06
N PHE A 149 -1.24 -11.06 10.26
CA PHE A 149 -2.03 -11.59 11.37
C PHE A 149 -2.55 -10.45 12.24
N CYS A 150 -3.57 -10.73 13.07
CA CYS A 150 -4.10 -9.73 13.99
C CYS A 150 -4.46 -10.37 15.34
N ARG A 151 -5.61 -10.02 15.93
CA ARG A 151 -6.13 -10.69 17.13
C ARG A 151 -6.78 -12.04 16.78
N SER A 152 -7.73 -12.05 15.85
CA SER A 152 -8.59 -13.21 15.55
C SER A 152 -8.86 -13.40 14.04
N GLY A 153 -7.90 -13.05 13.18
CA GLY A 153 -7.98 -13.24 11.72
C GLY A 153 -8.76 -12.19 10.91
N LYS A 154 -9.72 -11.46 11.51
CA LYS A 154 -10.60 -10.53 10.77
C LYS A 154 -9.85 -9.34 10.14
N ARG A 155 -9.07 -8.61 10.95
CA ARG A 155 -8.32 -7.42 10.48
C ARG A 155 -7.22 -7.80 9.49
N SER A 156 -6.60 -8.97 9.67
CA SER A 156 -5.55 -9.45 8.79
C SER A 156 -6.07 -9.93 7.43
N ALA A 157 -7.31 -10.42 7.36
CA ALA A 157 -7.98 -10.64 6.08
C ALA A 157 -8.17 -9.32 5.31
N THR A 158 -8.70 -8.28 5.96
CA THR A 158 -8.83 -6.94 5.37
C THR A 158 -7.47 -6.36 4.97
N ALA A 159 -6.42 -6.57 5.77
CA ALA A 159 -5.07 -6.14 5.43
C ALA A 159 -4.54 -6.81 4.16
N ALA A 160 -4.78 -8.12 3.99
CA ALA A 160 -4.38 -8.85 2.78
C ALA A 160 -5.11 -8.32 1.54
N GLU A 161 -6.40 -7.99 1.65
CA GLU A 161 -7.17 -7.37 0.57
C GLU A 161 -6.62 -5.99 0.19
N ILE A 162 -6.40 -5.11 1.18
CA ILE A 162 -5.82 -3.78 0.95
C ILE A 162 -4.44 -3.91 0.29
N ALA A 163 -3.56 -4.77 0.81
CA ALA A 163 -2.25 -4.99 0.22
C ALA A 163 -2.34 -5.47 -1.24
N GLY A 164 -3.30 -6.37 -1.54
CA GLY A 164 -3.59 -6.78 -2.92
C GLY A 164 -4.00 -5.61 -3.82
N MET A 165 -4.83 -4.68 -3.33
CA MET A 165 -5.23 -3.47 -4.06
C MET A 165 -4.05 -2.53 -4.33
N HIS A 166 -3.06 -2.49 -3.43
CA HIS A 166 -1.82 -1.73 -3.60
C HIS A 166 -0.72 -2.50 -4.37
N GLY A 167 -1.06 -3.60 -5.03
CA GLY A 167 -0.14 -4.32 -5.93
C GLY A 167 0.79 -5.34 -5.25
N TYR A 168 0.59 -5.62 -3.95
CA TYR A 168 1.33 -6.69 -3.25
C TYR A 168 0.70 -8.04 -3.57
N ALA A 169 1.29 -8.77 -4.51
CA ALA A 169 0.73 -10.03 -5.02
C ALA A 169 1.08 -11.26 -4.15
N ASN A 170 2.01 -11.13 -3.20
CA ASN A 170 2.58 -12.22 -2.41
C ASN A 170 2.10 -12.23 -0.96
N VAL A 171 0.80 -12.04 -0.74
CA VAL A 171 0.20 -11.91 0.59
C VAL A 171 -0.48 -13.21 1.04
N ARG A 172 -0.31 -13.56 2.32
CA ARG A 172 -1.01 -14.65 3.00
C ARG A 172 -1.50 -14.16 4.37
N ASN A 173 -2.47 -14.88 4.94
CA ASN A 173 -3.12 -14.54 6.20
C ASN A 173 -3.01 -15.70 7.19
N TYR A 174 -2.45 -15.44 8.36
CA TYR A 174 -2.50 -16.37 9.50
C TYR A 174 -3.82 -16.16 10.26
N VAL A 175 -4.80 -17.01 9.96
CA VAL A 175 -6.20 -16.86 10.43
C VAL A 175 -6.31 -17.06 11.95
N GLY A 176 -5.57 -18.04 12.50
CA GLY A 176 -5.51 -18.29 13.95
C GLY A 176 -5.02 -17.09 14.75
N SER A 177 -4.11 -16.29 14.15
CA SER A 177 -3.70 -14.98 14.66
C SER A 177 -3.19 -15.06 16.12
N TRP A 178 -3.20 -13.94 16.84
CA TRP A 178 -2.71 -13.88 18.23
C TRP A 178 -3.46 -14.81 19.19
N LEU A 179 -4.78 -15.02 19.00
CA LEU A 179 -5.56 -15.89 19.89
C LEU A 179 -5.05 -17.34 19.87
N GLU A 180 -4.92 -17.95 18.70
CA GLU A 180 -4.41 -19.31 18.58
C GLU A 180 -2.95 -19.39 19.04
N TRP A 181 -2.12 -18.41 18.65
CA TRP A 181 -0.72 -18.35 19.05
C TRP A 181 -0.57 -18.32 20.58
N SER A 182 -1.26 -17.39 21.24
CA SER A 182 -1.17 -17.23 22.70
C SER A 182 -1.69 -18.46 23.44
N GLU A 183 -2.76 -19.10 22.97
CA GLU A 183 -3.27 -20.34 23.53
C GLU A 183 -2.23 -21.48 23.44
N LYS A 184 -1.63 -21.69 22.26
CA LYS A 184 -0.65 -22.76 22.04
C LYS A 184 0.68 -22.51 22.75
N GLU A 185 1.10 -21.26 22.89
CA GLU A 185 2.31 -20.89 23.63
C GLU A 185 2.07 -20.73 25.15
N GLY A 186 0.83 -20.89 25.64
CA GLY A 186 0.50 -20.75 27.05
C GLY A 186 0.64 -19.31 27.59
N ILE A 187 0.46 -18.32 26.72
CA ILE A 187 0.57 -16.90 27.06
C ILE A 187 -0.80 -16.41 27.55
N PRO A 188 -0.90 -15.82 28.77
CA PRO A 188 -2.15 -15.26 29.26
C PRO A 188 -2.65 -14.13 28.36
N ASN A 189 -3.87 -14.25 27.86
CA ASN A 189 -4.46 -13.20 27.03
C ASN A 189 -5.07 -12.09 27.90
N LEU A 190 -4.24 -11.09 28.24
CA LEU A 190 -4.61 -9.97 29.11
C LEU A 190 -5.69 -9.04 28.52
N LEU A 191 -6.11 -9.26 27.26
CA LEU A 191 -7.17 -8.51 26.55
C LEU A 191 -8.42 -9.37 26.25
N ALA A 192 -8.56 -10.52 26.91
CA ALA A 192 -9.74 -11.38 26.79
C ALA A 192 -10.80 -11.15 27.88
N ALA A 193 -10.60 -10.18 28.77
CA ALA A 193 -11.53 -9.81 29.83
C ALA A 193 -12.49 -8.69 29.39
#